data_AF-A0A3D0Z2E0-F1
#
_entry.id   AF-A0A3D0Z2E0-F1
#
_cell.length_a   1.000
_cell.length_b   1.000
_cell.length_c   1.000
_cell.angle_alpha   90.00
_cell.angle_beta   90.00
_cell.angle_gamma   90.00
#
_symmetry.space_group_name_H-M   'P 1'
#
loop_
_entity.id
_entity.type
_entity.pdbx_description
1 polymer ?
#
loop_
_entity_poly.entity_id
_entity_poly.type
_entity_poly.pdbx_seq_one_letter_code
_entity_poly.pdbx_strand_id
1 'polypeptide(L)'
;MPPFIPNKGKKLIIKTDEGYFARYPVKTHVVMSGDSLPEIMETYLTEHLRQDDRIFISEKIVAISQGRAFPMNEIKPSRMAKFLTRFVYKSPYGIGLSIPETMELAIREVGRLKILFAAFCSAVTKPFGLRGVFYKICGPKARAVDG
;
A
#
# COMPACT_ATOMS: atom_id res chain seq x y z
N MET A 1 -21.59 -9.08 -24.39
CA MET A 1 -20.83 -8.63 -23.22
C MET A 1 -19.90 -9.77 -22.80
N PRO A 2 -18.58 -9.54 -22.69
CA PRO A 2 -17.67 -10.55 -22.14
C PRO A 2 -18.11 -10.88 -20.70
N PRO A 3 -17.89 -12.12 -20.22
CA PRO A 3 -18.43 -12.53 -18.93
C PRO A 3 -17.62 -11.89 -17.79
N PHE A 4 -18.13 -10.80 -17.23
CA PHE A 4 -17.66 -10.30 -15.95
C PHE A 4 -17.94 -11.36 -14.88
N ILE A 5 -16.89 -11.98 -14.34
CA ILE A 5 -17.03 -13.04 -13.33
C ILE A 5 -16.84 -12.38 -11.95
N PRO A 6 -17.87 -12.38 -11.07
CA PRO A 6 -17.72 -11.83 -9.74
C PRO A 6 -16.76 -12.69 -8.91
N ASN A 7 -16.06 -12.04 -7.97
CA ASN A 7 -15.29 -12.77 -6.95
C ASN A 7 -16.21 -13.73 -6.17
N LYS A 8 -15.63 -14.84 -5.68
CA LYS A 8 -16.36 -15.86 -4.91
C LYS A 8 -17.17 -15.21 -3.78
N GLY A 9 -18.46 -15.54 -3.73
CA GLY A 9 -19.39 -15.01 -2.72
C GLY A 9 -19.87 -13.56 -2.94
N LYS A 10 -19.54 -12.93 -4.07
CA LYS A 10 -20.01 -11.59 -4.42
C LYS A 10 -20.99 -11.64 -5.59
N LYS A 11 -21.88 -10.65 -5.64
CA LYS A 11 -22.79 -10.40 -6.77
C LYS A 11 -22.27 -9.21 -7.57
N LEU A 12 -22.44 -9.25 -8.89
CA LEU A 12 -22.13 -8.13 -9.79
C LEU A 12 -23.04 -6.95 -9.48
N ILE A 13 -24.35 -7.20 -9.36
CA ILE A 13 -25.33 -6.18 -9.00
C ILE A 13 -25.54 -6.20 -7.48
N ILE A 14 -25.44 -5.04 -6.86
CA ILE A 14 -25.75 -4.82 -5.45
C ILE A 14 -26.86 -3.77 -5.33
N LYS A 15 -27.68 -3.91 -4.28
CA LYS A 15 -28.64 -2.89 -3.86
C LYS A 15 -28.05 -2.11 -2.70
N THR A 16 -28.18 -0.80 -2.74
CA THR A 16 -27.80 0.16 -1.70
C THR A 16 -28.98 1.10 -1.46
N ASP A 17 -28.87 1.99 -0.49
CA ASP A 17 -29.89 3.03 -0.23
C ASP A 17 -29.99 4.03 -1.39
N GLU A 18 -28.93 4.16 -2.18
CA GLU A 18 -28.84 5.02 -3.38
C GLU A 18 -29.32 4.32 -4.67
N GLY A 19 -29.72 3.04 -4.58
CA GLY A 19 -30.22 2.26 -5.71
C GLY A 19 -29.35 1.05 -6.08
N TYR A 20 -29.45 0.63 -7.34
CA TYR A 20 -28.76 -0.55 -7.86
C TYR A 20 -27.47 -0.18 -8.56
N PHE A 21 -26.38 -0.85 -8.20
CA PHE A 21 -25.06 -0.64 -8.79
C PHE A 21 -24.53 -1.94 -9.38
N ALA A 22 -24.09 -1.88 -10.63
CA ALA A 22 -23.34 -2.95 -11.26
C ALA A 22 -21.84 -2.75 -11.03
N ARG A 23 -21.17 -3.77 -10.51
CA ARG A 23 -19.72 -3.77 -10.24
C ARG A 23 -19.07 -4.85 -11.07
N TYR A 24 -18.47 -4.44 -12.18
CA TYR A 24 -17.87 -5.32 -13.15
C TYR A 24 -16.35 -5.43 -12.92
N PRO A 25 -15.84 -6.59 -12.44
CA PRO A 25 -14.40 -6.79 -12.37
C PRO A 25 -13.83 -6.95 -13.77
N VAL A 26 -12.82 -6.16 -14.11
CA VAL A 26 -12.12 -6.24 -15.38
C VAL A 26 -10.77 -6.90 -15.16
N LYS A 27 -10.51 -7.98 -15.90
CA LYS A 27 -9.24 -8.70 -15.85
C LYS A 27 -8.25 -8.03 -16.81
N THR A 28 -7.09 -7.63 -16.28
CA THR A 28 -5.96 -7.10 -17.06
C THR A 28 -4.85 -8.15 -17.17
N HIS A 29 -3.76 -7.82 -17.87
CA HIS A 29 -2.48 -8.50 -17.66
C HIS A 29 -1.92 -8.21 -16.25
N VAL A 30 -0.84 -8.89 -15.88
CA VAL A 30 -0.11 -8.62 -14.64
C VAL A 30 0.60 -7.28 -14.79
N VAL A 31 0.19 -6.29 -14.00
CA VAL A 31 0.81 -4.95 -14.00
C VAL A 31 2.24 -5.05 -13.48
N MET A 32 3.15 -4.40 -14.17
CA MET A 32 4.59 -4.36 -13.92
C MET A 32 5.08 -2.91 -13.72
N SER A 33 6.31 -2.77 -13.23
CA SER A 33 6.97 -1.48 -13.10
C SER A 33 7.16 -0.82 -14.46
N GLY A 34 6.71 0.42 -14.60
CA GLY A 34 6.78 1.19 -15.85
C GLY A 34 5.50 1.15 -16.69
N ASP A 35 4.52 0.32 -16.34
CA ASP A 35 3.25 0.28 -17.06
C ASP A 35 2.48 1.62 -16.93
N SER A 36 1.81 2.00 -18.02
CA SER A 36 0.97 3.19 -18.09
C SER A 36 -0.48 2.84 -17.70
N LEU A 37 -0.94 3.33 -16.54
CA LEU A 37 -2.33 3.12 -16.13
C LEU A 37 -3.36 3.66 -17.16
N PRO A 38 -3.16 4.83 -17.79
CA PRO A 38 -4.03 5.28 -18.88
C PRO A 38 -4.13 4.28 -20.03
N GLU A 39 -3.01 3.71 -20.48
CA GLU A 39 -3.00 2.73 -21.57
C GLU A 39 -3.66 1.40 -21.17
N ILE A 40 -3.46 0.97 -19.91
CA ILE A 40 -4.19 -0.19 -19.35
C ILE A 40 -5.71 0.10 -19.38
N MET A 41 -6.13 1.28 -18.93
CA MET A 41 -7.55 1.64 -18.94
C MET A 41 -8.11 1.68 -20.36
N GLU A 42 -7.39 2.27 -21.31
CA GLU A 42 -7.79 2.33 -22.71
C GLU A 42 -7.93 0.93 -23.32
N THR A 43 -6.99 0.03 -23.01
CA THR A 43 -6.97 -1.34 -23.53
C THR A 43 -8.11 -2.20 -22.98
N TYR A 44 -8.41 -2.09 -21.68
CA TYR A 44 -9.31 -3.03 -21.00
C TYR A 44 -10.69 -2.47 -20.64
N LEU A 45 -10.87 -1.14 -20.63
CA LEU A 45 -12.12 -0.52 -20.15
C LEU A 45 -12.93 0.17 -21.24
N THR A 46 -12.33 0.61 -22.35
CA THR A 46 -12.99 1.47 -23.35
C THR A 46 -14.28 0.87 -23.90
N GLU A 47 -14.32 -0.45 -24.16
CA GLU A 47 -15.52 -1.12 -24.67
C GLU A 47 -16.62 -1.34 -23.61
N HIS A 48 -16.37 -0.96 -22.36
CA HIS A 48 -17.23 -1.28 -21.22
C HIS A 48 -17.72 -0.04 -20.46
N LEU A 49 -17.06 1.10 -20.63
CA LEU A 49 -17.38 2.33 -19.93
C LEU A 49 -18.54 3.06 -20.58
N ARG A 50 -19.45 3.54 -19.74
CA ARG A 50 -20.49 4.50 -20.08
C ARG A 50 -20.17 5.83 -19.41
N GLN A 51 -20.83 6.88 -19.88
CA GLN A 51 -20.83 8.16 -19.20
C GLN A 51 -21.27 7.95 -17.73
N ASP A 52 -20.59 8.64 -16.82
CA ASP A 52 -20.79 8.60 -15.36
C ASP A 52 -20.36 7.31 -14.63
N ASP A 53 -19.76 6.34 -15.34
CA ASP A 53 -19.14 5.18 -14.70
C ASP A 53 -17.93 5.60 -13.85
N ARG A 54 -17.75 4.90 -12.72
CA ARG A 54 -16.61 5.11 -11.80
C ARG A 54 -15.65 3.94 -11.87
N ILE A 55 -14.39 4.24 -12.10
CA ILE A 55 -13.32 3.25 -12.13
C ILE A 55 -12.70 3.15 -10.73
N PHE A 56 -12.64 1.93 -10.20
CA PHE A 56 -12.00 1.63 -8.93
C PHE A 56 -10.72 0.85 -9.17
N ILE A 57 -9.61 1.40 -8.73
CA ILE A 57 -8.28 0.82 -8.86
C ILE A 57 -7.67 0.65 -7.47
N SER A 58 -7.04 -0.49 -7.21
CA SER A 58 -6.31 -0.68 -5.94
C SER A 58 -5.03 0.16 -5.92
N GLU A 59 -4.68 0.70 -4.75
CA GLU A 59 -3.41 1.40 -4.53
C GLU A 59 -2.19 0.56 -4.95
N LYS A 60 -2.28 -0.77 -4.80
CA LYS A 60 -1.19 -1.70 -5.12
C LYS A 60 -0.79 -1.65 -6.59
N ILE A 61 -1.73 -1.62 -7.54
CA ILE A 61 -1.36 -1.57 -8.97
C ILE A 61 -0.78 -0.20 -9.34
N VAL A 62 -1.22 0.87 -8.67
CA VAL A 62 -0.63 2.21 -8.84
C VAL A 62 0.81 2.23 -8.33
N ALA A 63 1.07 1.64 -7.16
CA ALA A 63 2.41 1.55 -6.61
C ALA A 63 3.34 0.70 -7.50
N ILE A 64 2.85 -0.43 -8.03
CA ILE A 64 3.61 -1.28 -8.95
C ILE A 64 3.94 -0.51 -10.23
N SER A 65 2.96 0.11 -10.89
CA SER A 65 3.15 0.80 -12.16
C SER A 65 4.14 1.98 -12.03
N GLN A 66 4.14 2.65 -10.88
CA GLN A 66 5.08 3.73 -10.55
C GLN A 66 6.47 3.26 -10.09
N GLY A 67 6.75 1.95 -10.11
CA GLY A 67 8.05 1.42 -9.68
C GLY A 67 8.30 1.54 -8.18
N ARG A 68 7.24 1.57 -7.37
CA ARG A 68 7.29 1.68 -5.91
C ARG A 68 7.08 0.34 -5.19
N ALA A 69 7.00 -0.75 -5.94
CA ALA A 69 7.00 -2.12 -5.42
C ALA A 69 8.39 -2.74 -5.63
N PHE A 70 8.99 -3.23 -4.55
CA PHE A 70 10.36 -3.75 -4.58
C PHE A 70 10.37 -5.24 -4.21
N PRO A 71 11.03 -6.09 -5.00
CA PRO A 71 11.31 -7.46 -4.59
C PRO A 71 12.13 -7.50 -3.29
N MET A 72 11.73 -8.35 -2.35
CA MET A 72 12.37 -8.44 -1.03
C MET A 72 13.87 -8.76 -1.10
N ASN A 73 14.29 -9.56 -2.08
CA ASN A 73 15.69 -9.92 -2.32
C ASN A 73 16.55 -8.75 -2.86
N GLU A 74 15.95 -7.69 -3.38
CA GLU A 74 16.66 -6.49 -3.87
C GLU A 74 16.87 -5.45 -2.77
N ILE A 75 16.10 -5.55 -1.68
CA ILE A 75 16.22 -4.64 -0.55
C ILE A 75 17.40 -5.10 0.31
N LYS A 76 18.46 -4.28 0.37
CA LYS A 76 19.63 -4.50 1.23
C LYS A 76 19.49 -3.67 2.52
N PRO A 77 19.12 -4.28 3.67
CA PRO A 77 18.90 -3.52 4.90
C PRO A 77 20.19 -3.02 5.50
N SER A 78 20.24 -1.73 5.84
CA SER A 78 21.36 -1.14 6.55
C SER A 78 21.46 -1.66 7.99
N ARG A 79 22.63 -1.47 8.62
CA ARG A 79 22.82 -1.76 10.05
C ARG A 79 21.81 -1.01 10.92
N MET A 80 21.45 0.21 10.52
CA MET A 80 20.45 1.03 11.19
C MET A 80 19.06 0.40 11.10
N ALA A 81 18.65 -0.06 9.92
CA ALA A 81 17.36 -0.76 9.75
C ALA A 81 17.28 -2.00 10.65
N LYS A 82 18.32 -2.85 10.63
CA LYS A 82 18.43 -4.05 11.47
C LYS A 82 18.38 -3.74 12.96
N PHE A 83 18.94 -2.61 13.38
CA PHE A 83 18.91 -2.19 14.78
C PHE A 83 17.52 -1.70 15.19
N LEU A 84 16.91 -0.81 14.40
CA LEU A 84 15.63 -0.18 14.72
C LEU A 84 14.47 -1.17 14.78
N THR A 85 14.46 -2.20 13.92
CA THR A 85 13.38 -3.20 13.89
C THR A 85 13.22 -3.97 15.19
N ARG A 86 14.29 -4.10 15.98
CA ARG A 86 14.25 -4.75 17.31
C ARG A 86 13.32 -4.05 18.28
N PHE A 87 13.03 -2.76 18.05
CA PHE A 87 12.19 -1.93 18.92
C PHE A 87 10.76 -1.75 18.38
N VAL A 88 10.47 -2.26 17.18
CA VAL A 88 9.15 -2.17 16.56
C VAL A 88 8.22 -3.21 17.15
N TYR A 89 6.99 -2.80 17.47
CA TYR A 89 5.95 -3.72 17.90
C TYR A 89 5.48 -4.59 16.72
N LYS A 90 5.48 -5.91 16.91
CA LYS A 90 5.02 -6.88 15.91
C LYS A 90 3.51 -7.07 16.04
N SER A 91 2.77 -6.50 15.10
CA SER A 91 1.32 -6.64 15.01
C SER A 91 0.93 -8.00 14.41
N PRO A 92 -0.13 -8.66 14.87
CA PRO A 92 -0.69 -9.84 14.19
C PRO A 92 -1.40 -9.49 12.88
N TYR A 93 -1.70 -8.21 12.64
CA TYR A 93 -2.49 -7.74 11.50
C TYR A 93 -1.64 -7.35 10.27
N GLY A 94 -0.30 -7.43 10.34
CA GLY A 94 0.57 -7.09 9.21
C GLY A 94 2.05 -6.97 9.58
N ILE A 95 2.92 -7.02 8.57
CA ILE A 95 4.38 -6.91 8.73
C ILE A 95 4.76 -5.47 9.13
N GLY A 96 4.25 -4.47 8.40
CA GLY A 96 4.62 -3.06 8.62
C GLY A 96 6.14 -2.89 8.66
N LEU A 97 6.68 -2.16 9.64
CA LEU A 97 8.13 -1.93 9.80
C LEU A 97 8.84 -2.99 10.66
N SER A 98 8.24 -4.17 10.84
CA SER A 98 8.74 -5.17 11.79
C SER A 98 9.91 -6.02 11.28
N ILE A 99 10.28 -5.89 10.01
CA ILE A 99 11.41 -6.59 9.39
C ILE A 99 12.42 -5.59 8.79
N PRO A 100 13.73 -5.95 8.72
CA PRO A 100 14.79 -5.04 8.27
C PRO A 100 14.54 -4.38 6.91
N GLU A 101 13.96 -5.11 5.96
CA GLU A 101 13.72 -4.66 4.59
C GLU A 101 12.69 -3.53 4.56
N THR A 102 11.53 -3.73 5.20
CA THR A 102 10.49 -2.69 5.33
C THR A 102 10.97 -1.46 6.09
N MET A 103 11.77 -1.63 7.15
CA MET A 103 12.39 -0.52 7.86
C MET A 103 13.38 0.25 6.97
N GLU A 104 14.14 -0.45 6.14
CA GLU A 104 15.05 0.17 5.17
C GLU A 104 14.28 1.01 4.14
N LEU A 105 13.16 0.51 3.61
CA LEU A 105 12.29 1.30 2.73
C LEU A 105 11.75 2.55 3.42
N ALA A 106 11.31 2.43 4.68
CA ALA A 106 10.87 3.59 5.45
C ALA A 106 12.01 4.61 5.67
N ILE A 107 13.25 4.15 5.91
CA ILE A 107 14.42 5.02 6.01
C ILE A 107 14.67 5.77 4.71
N ARG A 108 14.52 5.12 3.54
CA ARG A 108 14.68 5.75 2.22
C ARG A 108 13.59 6.78 1.94
N GLU A 109 12.34 6.48 2.29
CA GLU A 109 11.17 7.34 2.04
C GLU A 109 11.06 8.56 2.97
N VAL A 110 11.41 8.38 4.25
CA VAL A 110 11.25 9.39 5.31
C VAL A 110 12.55 10.14 5.60
N GLY A 111 13.68 9.50 5.37
CA GLY A 111 15.01 10.02 5.68
C GLY A 111 15.53 9.57 7.05
N ARG A 112 16.84 9.28 7.10
CA ARG A 112 17.55 8.73 8.26
C ARG A 112 17.40 9.59 9.53
N LEU A 113 17.65 10.89 9.41
CA LEU A 113 17.62 11.82 10.55
C LEU A 113 16.23 11.88 11.18
N LYS A 114 15.19 11.95 10.34
CA LYS A 114 13.80 12.01 10.80
C LYS A 114 13.36 10.71 11.47
N ILE A 115 13.78 9.55 10.95
CA ILE A 115 13.52 8.26 11.59
C ILE A 115 14.21 8.15 12.95
N LEU A 116 15.48 8.57 13.06
CA LEU A 116 16.19 8.55 14.34
C LEU A 116 15.53 9.47 15.37
N PHE A 117 15.14 10.68 14.96
CA PHE A 117 14.40 11.61 15.80
C PHE A 117 13.06 11.02 16.26
N ALA A 118 12.29 10.43 15.34
CA ALA A 118 11.03 9.77 15.65
C ALA A 118 11.20 8.57 16.61
N ALA A 119 12.25 7.77 16.41
CA ALA A 119 12.59 6.65 17.29
C ALA A 119 12.99 7.14 18.69
N PHE A 120 13.80 8.19 18.78
CA PHE A 120 14.20 8.82 20.04
C PHE A 120 12.98 9.37 20.80
N CYS A 121 12.14 10.18 20.16
CA CYS A 121 10.91 10.70 20.78
C CYS A 121 10.01 9.55 21.23
N SER A 122 9.82 8.51 20.41
CA SER A 122 9.02 7.36 20.79
C SER A 122 9.60 6.58 21.97
N ALA A 123 10.93 6.52 22.13
CA ALA A 123 11.57 5.89 23.27
C ALA A 123 11.37 6.70 24.56
N VAL A 124 11.49 8.02 24.48
CA VAL A 124 11.26 8.94 25.61
C VAL A 124 9.80 8.94 26.05
N THR A 125 8.85 8.89 25.12
CA THR A 125 7.41 9.01 25.45
C THR A 125 6.78 7.70 25.90
N LYS A 126 7.40 6.55 25.58
CA LYS A 126 6.86 5.21 25.89
C LYS A 126 6.68 4.93 27.39
N PRO A 127 7.61 5.30 28.29
CA PRO A 127 7.42 5.21 29.75
C PRO A 127 6.22 6.00 30.27
N PHE A 128 5.84 7.09 29.59
CA PHE A 128 4.68 7.92 29.94
C PHE A 128 3.36 7.40 29.35
N GLY A 129 3.34 6.20 28.78
CA GLY A 129 2.15 5.58 28.20
C GLY A 129 1.75 6.11 26.81
N LEU A 130 2.48 7.08 26.26
CA LEU A 130 2.19 7.68 24.96
C LEU A 130 2.72 6.80 23.81
N ARG A 131 1.81 6.09 23.15
CA ARG A 131 2.09 5.19 22.02
C ARG A 131 1.89 5.89 20.67
N GLY A 132 2.58 5.38 19.65
CA GLY A 132 2.41 5.84 18.26
C GLY A 132 3.13 7.14 17.89
N VAL A 133 3.93 7.72 18.78
CA VAL A 133 4.69 8.96 18.53
C VAL A 133 5.61 8.85 17.31
N PHE A 134 6.23 7.68 17.11
CA PHE A 134 7.03 7.39 15.91
C PHE A 134 6.27 7.70 14.61
N TYR A 135 5.05 7.14 14.46
CA TYR A 135 4.25 7.33 13.25
C TYR A 135 3.67 8.75 13.13
N LYS A 136 3.40 9.43 14.25
CA LYS A 136 3.00 10.84 14.24
C LYS A 136 4.09 11.74 13.63
N ILE A 137 5.36 11.46 13.95
CA ILE A 137 6.50 12.23 13.42
C ILE A 137 6.83 11.82 11.97
N CYS A 138 6.94 10.52 11.70
CA CYS A 138 7.28 10.01 10.36
C CYS A 138 6.20 10.33 9.32
N GLY A 139 4.93 10.39 9.74
CA GLY A 139 3.80 10.78 8.90
C GLY A 139 3.28 9.66 7.99
N PRO A 140 2.47 10.01 6.98
CA PRO A 140 1.84 9.04 6.08
C PRO A 140 2.82 8.13 5.33
N LYS A 141 4.00 8.64 4.94
CA LYS A 141 4.99 7.87 4.17
C LYS A 141 5.43 6.59 4.88
N ALA A 142 5.73 6.65 6.18
CA ALA A 142 6.08 5.45 6.96
C ALA A 142 4.90 4.49 7.16
N ARG A 143 3.66 5.00 7.14
CA ARG A 143 2.45 4.18 7.30
C ARG A 143 2.05 3.46 6.01
N ALA A 144 2.44 4.02 4.87
CA ALA A 144 2.18 3.45 3.55
C ALA A 144 3.18 2.35 3.16
N VAL A 145 4.28 2.17 3.92
CA VAL A 145 5.20 1.05 3.70
C VAL A 145 4.55 -0.22 4.22
N ASP A 146 4.31 -1.15 3.31
CA ASP A 146 3.78 -2.48 3.59
C ASP A 146 4.75 -3.55 3.05
N GLY A 147 4.69 -4.74 3.65
CA GLY A 147 5.54 -5.88 3.35
C GLY A 147 4.85 -6.96 2.51
#